data_AF-A0A2T9JQ57-F1
#
_entry.id   AF-A0A2T9JQ57-F1
#
_cell.length_a   1.000
_cell.length_b   1.000
_cell.length_c   1.000
_cell.angle_alpha   90.00
_cell.angle_beta   90.00
_cell.angle_gamma   90.00
#
_symmetry.space_group_name_H-M   'P 1'
#
loop_
_entity.id
_entity.type
_entity.pdbx_description
1 polymer ?
#
loop_
_entity_poly.entity_id
_entity_poly.type
_entity_poly.pdbx_seq_one_letter_code
_entity_poly.pdbx_strand_id
1 'polypeptide(L)'
;MALFFDHQWYDARLGERGLDRLALAAAAGLSPEDLDLVFKDQREIGPDELAVFAEMVGVSREEAARRAGVGGHAAPADPADRRVALLEARVAALEAQVAGLLARFRSS
;
A
#
# COMPACT_ATOMS: atom_id res chain seq x y z
N MET A 1 6.05 -1.62 20.69
CA MET A 1 7.45 -1.23 20.45
C MET A 1 7.48 -0.62 19.06
N ALA A 2 7.89 0.65 18.94
CA ALA A 2 8.14 1.24 17.63
C ALA A 2 9.36 0.53 17.04
N LEU A 3 9.21 -0.01 15.83
CA LEU A 3 10.37 -0.45 15.06
C LEU A 3 11.06 0.83 14.57
N PHE A 4 12.38 0.84 14.53
CA PHE A 4 13.16 1.89 13.86
C PHE A 4 13.18 1.63 12.35
N PHE A 5 13.49 2.63 11.54
CA PHE A 5 13.61 2.44 10.09
C PHE A 5 14.77 1.48 9.74
N ASP A 6 14.45 0.37 9.09
CA ASP A 6 15.40 -0.65 8.63
C ASP A 6 16.08 -0.21 7.32
N HIS A 7 17.03 0.71 7.46
CA HIS A 7 17.76 1.33 6.35
C HIS A 7 18.54 0.30 5.52
N GLN A 8 19.15 -0.69 6.16
CA GLN A 8 19.93 -1.73 5.46
C GLN A 8 19.01 -2.60 4.59
N TRP A 9 17.83 -2.95 5.10
CA TRP A 9 16.87 -3.74 4.34
C TRP A 9 16.30 -2.98 3.14
N TYR A 10 15.96 -1.69 3.31
CA TYR A 10 15.49 -0.86 2.19
C TYR A 10 16.58 -0.70 1.12
N ASP A 11 17.82 -0.42 1.51
CA ASP A 11 18.94 -0.29 0.57
C ASP A 11 19.19 -1.58 -0.21
N ALA A 12 19.19 -2.72 0.48
CA ALA A 12 19.37 -4.03 -0.16
C ALA A 12 18.27 -4.32 -1.17
N ARG A 13 17.00 -4.05 -0.80
CA ARG A 13 15.84 -4.26 -1.69
C ARG A 13 15.83 -3.35 -2.91
N LEU A 14 16.22 -2.09 -2.75
CA LEU A 14 16.41 -1.18 -3.88
C LEU A 14 17.54 -1.69 -4.79
N GLY A 15 18.67 -2.09 -4.20
CA GLY A 15 19.84 -2.61 -4.92
C GLY A 15 19.54 -3.87 -5.73
N GLU A 16 18.76 -4.82 -5.19
CA GLU A 16 18.27 -6.02 -5.92
C GLU A 16 17.50 -5.66 -7.20
N ARG A 17 16.95 -4.44 -7.29
CA ARG A 17 16.15 -3.95 -8.40
C ARG A 17 16.88 -2.91 -9.24
N GLY A 18 18.17 -2.66 -8.96
CA GLY A 18 18.97 -1.63 -9.63
C GLY A 18 18.52 -0.20 -9.33
N LEU A 19 17.87 0.01 -8.19
CA LEU A 19 17.38 1.31 -7.73
C LEU A 19 18.26 1.82 -6.58
N ASP A 20 18.28 3.14 -6.40
CA ASP A 20 18.94 3.79 -5.29
C ASP A 20 17.96 4.69 -4.50
N ARG A 21 18.46 5.30 -3.41
CA ARG A 21 17.65 6.20 -2.58
C ARG A 21 17.19 7.44 -3.36
N LEU A 22 17.95 7.89 -4.35
CA LEU A 22 17.58 9.07 -5.15
C LEU A 22 16.36 8.76 -6.02
N ALA A 23 16.32 7.57 -6.63
CA ALA A 23 15.17 7.06 -7.37
C ALA A 23 13.95 6.90 -6.45
N LEU A 24 14.15 6.40 -5.23
CA LEU A 24 13.07 6.29 -4.24
C LEU A 24 12.50 7.67 -3.86
N ALA A 25 13.36 8.65 -3.56
CA ALA A 25 12.95 10.01 -3.23
C ALA A 25 12.14 10.62 -4.38
N ALA A 26 12.67 10.54 -5.61
CA ALA A 26 12.01 11.08 -6.79
C ALA A 26 10.64 10.44 -7.04
N ALA A 27 10.53 9.12 -6.90
CA ALA A 27 9.27 8.40 -7.07
C ALA A 27 8.24 8.79 -6.00
N ALA A 28 8.68 9.00 -4.75
CA ALA A 28 7.82 9.39 -3.64
C ALA A 28 7.49 10.90 -3.61
N GLY A 29 8.03 11.69 -4.55
CA GLY A 29 7.88 13.15 -4.55
C GLY A 29 8.60 13.85 -3.40
N LEU A 30 9.60 13.19 -2.80
CA LEU A 30 10.41 13.70 -1.71
C LEU A 30 11.69 14.34 -2.24
N SER A 31 12.16 15.38 -1.53
CA SER A 31 13.54 15.82 -1.71
C SER A 31 14.51 14.78 -1.13
N PRO A 32 15.79 14.75 -1.56
CA PRO A 32 16.79 13.88 -0.94
C PRO A 32 16.98 14.14 0.56
N GLU A 33 16.78 15.39 0.99
CA GLU A 33 16.87 15.85 2.38
C GLU A 33 15.70 15.31 3.20
N ASP A 34 14.47 15.38 2.67
CA ASP A 34 13.29 14.82 3.32
C ASP A 34 13.39 13.29 3.45
N LEU A 35 13.91 12.62 2.41
CA LEU A 35 14.14 11.18 2.47
C LEU A 35 15.16 10.81 3.54
N ASP A 36 16.24 11.59 3.68
CA ASP A 36 17.26 11.39 4.71
C ASP A 36 16.68 11.58 6.12
N LEU A 37 15.78 12.55 6.32
CA LEU A 37 15.05 12.72 7.58
C LEU A 37 14.14 11.51 7.89
N VAL A 38 13.45 10.95 6.89
CA VAL A 38 12.66 9.71 7.05
C VAL A 38 13.55 8.54 7.44
N PHE A 39 14.67 8.34 6.74
CA PHE A 39 15.61 7.24 7.02
C PHE A 39 16.31 7.36 8.39
N LYS A 40 16.37 8.58 8.95
CA LYS A 40 16.90 8.85 10.30
C LYS A 40 15.84 8.82 11.40
N ASP A 41 14.60 8.43 11.07
CA ASP A 41 13.44 8.48 11.98
C ASP A 41 13.16 9.88 12.55
N GLN A 42 13.55 10.94 11.83
CA GLN A 42 13.35 12.35 12.23
C GLN A 42 12.10 12.97 11.58
N ARG A 43 11.51 12.29 10.59
CA ARG A 43 10.27 12.66 9.91
C ARG A 43 9.40 11.42 9.73
N GLU A 44 8.11 11.54 10.04
CA GLU A 44 7.16 10.47 9.74
C GLU A 44 6.92 10.32 8.24
N ILE A 45 6.80 9.09 7.77
CA ILE A 45 6.42 8.77 6.39
C ILE A 45 4.90 8.82 6.22
N GLY A 46 4.44 9.52 5.19
CA GLY A 46 3.02 9.58 4.86
C GLY A 46 2.51 8.26 4.24
N PRO A 47 1.19 8.03 4.24
CA PRO A 47 0.60 6.83 3.65
C PRO A 47 0.86 6.71 2.14
N ASP A 48 0.86 7.82 1.40
CA ASP A 48 1.11 7.84 -0.05
C ASP A 48 2.59 7.57 -0.36
N GLU A 49 3.50 8.18 0.41
CA GLU A 49 4.94 7.91 0.34
C GLU A 49 5.23 6.42 0.63
N LEU A 50 4.59 5.87 1.65
CA LEU A 50 4.71 4.46 2.02
C LEU A 50 4.18 3.51 0.93
N ALA A 51 3.16 3.91 0.17
CA ALA A 51 2.69 3.14 -0.99
C ALA A 51 3.79 3.02 -2.05
N VAL A 52 4.42 4.14 -2.38
CA VAL A 52 5.52 4.18 -3.34
C VAL A 52 6.72 3.38 -2.85
N PHE A 53 7.05 3.47 -1.56
CA PHE A 53 8.13 2.68 -0.96
C PHE A 53 7.86 1.19 -1.15
N ALA A 54 6.66 0.73 -0.83
CA ALA A 54 6.25 -0.66 -0.99
C ALA A 54 6.34 -1.15 -2.44
N GLU A 55 5.91 -0.33 -3.40
CA GLU A 55 6.00 -0.64 -4.83
C GLU A 55 7.46 -0.72 -5.31
N MET A 56 8.28 0.26 -4.92
CA MET A 56 9.67 0.38 -5.32
C MET A 56 10.53 -0.78 -4.81
N VAL A 57 10.34 -1.21 -3.56
CA VAL A 57 10.99 -2.42 -3.03
C VAL A 57 10.26 -3.72 -3.40
N GLY A 58 9.04 -3.59 -3.94
CA GLY A 58 8.13 -4.64 -4.39
C GLY A 58 7.73 -5.64 -3.31
N VAL A 59 7.25 -5.12 -2.19
CA VAL A 59 6.60 -5.89 -1.12
C VAL A 59 5.21 -5.31 -0.83
N SER A 60 4.45 -5.99 0.02
CA SER A 60 3.19 -5.42 0.55
C SER A 60 3.44 -4.14 1.36
N ARG A 61 2.48 -3.21 1.35
CA ARG A 61 2.52 -2.00 2.21
C ARG A 61 2.68 -2.32 3.69
N GLU A 62 2.14 -3.44 4.17
CA GLU A 62 2.29 -3.87 5.57
C GLU A 62 3.76 -4.19 5.93
N GLU A 63 4.45 -4.97 5.10
CA GLU A 63 5.88 -5.24 5.30
C GLU A 63 6.71 -3.96 5.17
N ALA A 64 6.42 -3.12 4.17
CA ALA A 64 7.09 -1.83 4.02
C ALA A 64 6.91 -0.95 5.26
N ALA A 65 5.71 -0.90 5.85
CA ALA A 65 5.40 -0.14 7.07
C ALA A 65 6.15 -0.69 8.28
N ARG A 66 6.13 -2.03 8.45
CA ARG A 66 6.83 -2.74 9.52
C ARG A 66 8.32 -2.46 9.48
N ARG A 67 8.93 -2.44 8.29
CA ARG A 67 10.34 -2.12 8.06
C ARG A 67 10.65 -0.63 8.20
N ALA A 68 9.71 0.24 7.86
CA ALA A 68 9.85 1.69 8.02
C ALA A 68 9.54 2.16 9.45
N GLY A 69 9.30 1.26 10.40
CA GLY A 69 9.05 1.63 11.78
C GLY A 69 7.65 2.19 12.07
N VAL A 70 6.82 2.34 11.04
CA VAL A 70 5.48 2.91 11.15
C VAL A 70 4.51 1.83 11.61
N GLY A 71 3.98 1.99 12.82
CA GLY A 71 2.93 1.11 13.33
C GLY A 71 1.74 1.05 12.36
N GLY A 72 0.99 -0.06 12.36
CA GLY A 72 -0.07 -0.38 11.37
C GLY A 72 -1.19 0.65 11.16
N HIS A 73 -1.16 1.79 11.85
CA HIS A 73 -2.01 2.96 11.59
C HIS A 73 -1.62 3.75 10.33
N ALA A 74 -0.40 3.59 9.81
CA ALA A 74 0.05 4.27 8.58
C ALA A 74 -0.29 3.51 7.29
N ALA A 75 -0.90 2.32 7.38
CA ALA A 75 -1.42 1.59 6.23
C ALA A 75 -2.94 1.79 6.14
N PRO A 76 -3.44 2.90 5.54
CA PRO A 76 -4.83 2.91 5.10
C PRO A 76 -4.98 1.82 4.03
N ALA A 77 -6.08 1.06 4.10
CA ALA A 77 -6.44 0.04 3.11
C ALA A 77 -6.25 0.60 1.71
N ASP A 78 -5.65 -0.19 0.82
CA ASP A 78 -5.37 0.23 -0.54
C ASP A 78 -6.67 0.77 -1.17
N PRO A 79 -6.67 1.95 -1.83
CA PRO A 79 -7.83 2.39 -2.59
C PRO A 79 -8.30 1.32 -3.60
N ALA A 80 -7.39 0.44 -4.06
CA ALA A 80 -7.73 -0.77 -4.81
C ALA A 80 -8.57 -1.76 -3.97
N ASP A 81 -8.18 -2.07 -2.73
CA ASP A 81 -8.95 -2.94 -1.82
C ASP A 81 -10.34 -2.37 -1.54
N ARG A 82 -10.44 -1.06 -1.34
CA ARG A 82 -11.73 -0.38 -1.16
C ARG A 82 -12.60 -0.49 -2.42
N ARG A 83 -11.99 -0.36 -3.60
CA ARG A 83 -12.66 -0.50 -4.88
C ARG A 83 -13.09 -1.94 -5.12
N VAL A 84 -12.27 -2.92 -4.75
CA VAL A 84 -12.61 -4.36 -4.80
C VAL A 84 -13.80 -4.64 -3.89
N ALA A 85 -13.77 -4.22 -2.63
CA ALA A 85 -14.88 -4.41 -1.69
C ALA A 85 -16.19 -3.77 -2.20
N LEU A 86 -16.12 -2.58 -2.80
CA LEU A 86 -17.28 -1.93 -3.42
C LEU A 86 -17.82 -2.75 -4.61
N LEU A 87 -16.92 -3.28 -5.44
CA LEU A 87 -17.30 -4.09 -6.60
C LEU A 87 -17.92 -5.43 -6.16
N GLU A 88 -17.35 -6.09 -5.15
CA GLU A 88 -17.89 -7.33 -4.57
C GLU A 88 -19.32 -7.13 -4.03
N ALA A 89 -19.54 -6.05 -3.27
CA ALA A 89 -20.87 -5.70 -2.78
C ALA A 89 -21.86 -5.46 -3.94
N ARG A 90 -21.40 -4.81 -5.01
CA ARG A 90 -22.24 -4.54 -6.19
C ARG A 90 -22.55 -5.82 -6.98
N VAL A 91 -21.62 -6.76 -7.07
CA VAL A 91 -21.84 -8.08 -7.69
C VAL A 91 -22.86 -8.87 -6.90
N ALA A 92 -22.72 -8.97 -5.57
CA ALA A 92 -23.68 -9.67 -4.72
C ALA A 92 -25.11 -9.12 -4.86
N ALA A 93 -25.25 -7.79 -4.95
CA ALA A 93 -26.55 -7.15 -5.17
C ALA A 93 -27.15 -7.48 -6.54
N LEU A 94 -26.33 -7.59 -7.59
CA LEU A 94 -26.78 -7.97 -8.92
C LEU A 94 -27.15 -9.46 -8.99
N GLU A 95 -26.37 -10.33 -8.37
CA GLU A 95 -26.67 -11.76 -8.28
C GLU A 95 -28.02 -12.02 -7.59
N ALA A 96 -28.31 -11.29 -6.50
CA ALA A 96 -29.61 -11.36 -5.83
C ALA A 96 -30.78 -10.92 -6.74
N GLN A 97 -30.59 -9.86 -7.53
CA GLN A 97 -31.59 -9.39 -8.48
C GLN A 97 -31.85 -10.42 -9.59
N VAL A 98 -30.77 -10.99 -10.16
CA VAL A 98 -30.87 -12.03 -11.19
C VAL A 98 -31.59 -13.26 -10.64
N ALA A 99 -31.25 -13.71 -9.43
CA ALA A 99 -31.92 -14.82 -8.77
C ALA A 99 -33.43 -14.56 -8.60
N GLY A 100 -33.80 -13.35 -8.19
CA GLY A 100 -35.20 -12.93 -8.05
C GLY A 100 -35.96 -12.93 -9.38
N LEU A 101 -35.34 -12.46 -10.46
CA LEU A 101 -35.93 -12.50 -11.81
C LEU A 101 -36.12 -13.93 -12.29
N LEU A 102 -35.10 -14.77 -12.16
CA LEU A 102 -35.17 -16.18 -12.56
C LEU A 102 -36.24 -16.95 -11.77
N ALA A 103 -36.41 -16.67 -10.48
CA ALA A 103 -37.47 -17.27 -9.67
C ALA A 103 -38.87 -16.90 -10.20
N ARG A 104 -39.09 -15.63 -10.56
CA ARG A 104 -40.37 -15.17 -11.14
C ARG A 104 -40.70 -15.84 -12.48
N PHE A 105 -39.69 -16.07 -13.32
CA PHE A 105 -39.89 -16.75 -14.60
C PHE A 105 -40.17 -18.26 -14.46
N ARG A 106 -39.72 -18.90 -13.38
CA ARG A 106 -39.99 -20.33 -13.13
C ARG A 106 -41.35 -20.60 -12.47
N SER A 107 -41.96 -19.57 -11.87
CA SER A 107 -43.27 -19.66 -11.22
C SER A 107 -44.44 -19.28 -12.12
N SER A 108 -44.21 -19.03 -13.42
CA SER A 108 -45.20 -18.68 -14.43
C SER A 108 -45.23 -19.72 -15.54
#